data_AF-A0A142X8P2-F1
#
_entry.id   AF-A0A142X8P2-F1
#
_cell.length_a   1.000
_cell.length_b   1.000
_cell.length_c   1.000
_cell.angle_alpha   90.00
_cell.angle_beta   90.00
_cell.angle_gamma   90.00
#
_symmetry.space_group_name_H-M   'P 1'
#
loop_
_entity.id
_entity.type
_entity.pdbx_description
1 polymer ?
#
loop_
_entity_poly.entity_id
_entity_poly.type
_entity_poly.pdbx_seq_one_letter_code
_entity_poly.pdbx_strand_id
1 'polypeptide(L)'
;MRKHAIVPDPAAVLPGESEILAAVVANLADHTAKLVYADWLEEHNDPRGPVLREFVRAVQDGHPLPATDGLLAGWCEMVGLRLVERVREFDLEPYRDRLLALARPVLELNDVTLVDETLFPPGCSKLGGRPALPRGAEWPRSDRGPLKFFAQFDLADLHPTTGGRPLPAAGLLSFFTYQNAPEDQHGGPRVIFTPPGGDLERLDPPDDLDEDLGRPGPAATFTLRESLDLPQAMEPWEERIGLPDEAAADRWEVLNRYWSLLWAQRAVAHVLFGYARPRHIDCDPIPGPEWEQLISFKSDRDLGWGWGDGHELFWYIRTEDLKAGQFDQTVETDG
;
A
#
# COMPACT_ATOMS: atom_id res chain seq x y z
N MET A 1 23.09 3.80 -12.27
CA MET A 1 21.79 3.96 -11.60
C MET A 1 20.80 3.06 -12.29
N ARG A 2 20.26 2.04 -11.60
CA ARG A 2 19.08 1.32 -12.08
C ARG A 2 17.93 2.34 -12.13
N LYS A 3 17.16 2.37 -13.22
CA LYS A 3 15.95 3.21 -13.26
C LYS A 3 14.96 2.58 -12.29
N HIS A 4 14.33 3.39 -11.43
CA HIS A 4 13.18 3.02 -10.59
C HIS A 4 11.94 2.78 -11.48
N ALA A 5 12.06 1.83 -12.42
CA ALA A 5 11.23 1.73 -13.61
C ALA A 5 9.76 1.41 -13.32
N ILE A 6 9.45 1.03 -12.08
CA ILE A 6 8.09 0.72 -11.65
C ILE A 6 7.36 1.90 -11.02
N VAL A 7 8.02 3.00 -10.65
CA VAL A 7 7.37 4.22 -10.11
C VAL A 7 7.42 5.32 -11.17
N PRO A 8 6.43 5.40 -12.08
CA PRO A 8 6.46 6.36 -13.19
C PRO A 8 6.29 7.82 -12.74
N ASP A 9 5.63 8.05 -11.60
CA ASP A 9 5.20 9.38 -11.16
C ASP A 9 5.36 9.55 -9.64
N PRO A 10 6.61 9.61 -9.13
CA PRO A 10 6.87 9.72 -7.70
C PRO A 10 6.45 11.08 -7.15
N ALA A 11 5.98 11.11 -5.91
CA ALA A 11 5.51 12.33 -5.28
C ALA A 11 6.61 13.35 -5.00
N ALA A 12 7.86 12.89 -4.89
CA ALA A 12 9.02 13.74 -4.63
C ALA A 12 10.13 13.48 -5.64
N VAL A 13 10.69 14.55 -6.21
CA VAL A 13 11.63 14.48 -7.33
C VAL A 13 12.91 15.29 -7.12
N LEU A 14 12.87 16.28 -6.23
CA LEU A 14 14.02 17.10 -5.88
C LEU A 14 14.85 16.44 -4.76
N PRO A 15 16.18 16.62 -4.74
CA PRO A 15 17.03 16.13 -3.65
C PRO A 15 16.56 16.67 -2.28
N GLY A 16 16.35 15.78 -1.31
CA GLY A 16 15.88 16.14 0.03
C GLY A 16 14.37 16.42 0.15
N GLU A 17 13.64 16.48 -0.97
CA GLU A 17 12.21 16.82 -0.97
C GLU A 17 11.37 15.87 -0.13
N SER A 18 11.63 14.56 -0.21
CA SER A 18 10.70 13.63 0.43
C SER A 18 10.79 13.61 1.96
N GLU A 19 11.79 14.26 2.59
CA GLU A 19 11.80 14.52 4.04
C GLU A 19 10.80 15.61 4.44
N ILE A 20 10.73 16.69 3.67
CA ILE A 20 9.75 17.76 3.92
C ILE A 20 8.33 17.34 3.51
N LEU A 21 8.19 16.57 2.43
CA LEU A 21 6.89 15.99 2.05
C LEU A 21 6.38 15.01 3.11
N ALA A 22 7.25 14.23 3.74
CA ALA A 22 6.85 13.32 4.82
C ALA A 22 6.21 14.06 6.01
N ALA A 23 6.65 15.29 6.31
CA ALA A 23 6.01 16.12 7.34
C ALA A 23 4.58 16.54 6.95
N VAL A 24 4.32 16.81 5.67
CA VAL A 24 2.96 17.09 5.15
C VAL A 24 2.08 15.84 5.25
N VAL A 25 2.61 14.69 4.85
CA VAL A 25 1.88 13.42 4.82
C VAL A 25 1.59 12.88 6.23
N ALA A 26 2.45 13.18 7.21
CA ALA A 26 2.23 12.81 8.61
C ALA A 26 0.95 13.43 9.21
N ASN A 27 0.49 14.57 8.69
CA ASN A 27 -0.80 15.15 9.02
C ASN A 27 -1.33 16.03 7.88
N LEU A 28 -2.17 15.44 7.03
CA LEU A 28 -2.75 16.15 5.89
C LEU A 28 -3.80 17.21 6.29
N ALA A 29 -4.21 17.29 7.55
CA ALA A 29 -5.04 18.41 8.03
C ALA A 29 -4.18 19.63 8.44
N ASP A 30 -2.87 19.49 8.61
CA ASP A 30 -1.98 20.60 8.97
C ASP A 30 -1.64 21.47 7.75
N HIS A 31 -2.23 22.67 7.70
CA HIS A 31 -1.93 23.67 6.68
C HIS A 31 -0.56 24.31 6.90
N THR A 32 -0.04 24.36 8.13
CA THR A 32 1.27 24.93 8.43
C THR A 32 2.37 24.10 7.76
N ALA A 33 2.33 22.78 7.92
CA ALA A 33 3.24 21.87 7.23
C ALA A 33 3.20 22.05 5.70
N LYS A 34 2.00 22.20 5.11
CA LYS A 34 1.86 22.48 3.66
C LYS A 34 2.47 23.81 3.25
N LEU A 35 2.28 24.86 4.03
CA LEU A 35 2.84 26.18 3.72
C LEU A 35 4.37 26.21 3.85
N VAL A 36 4.92 25.52 4.86
CA VAL A 36 6.37 25.32 5.00
C VAL A 36 6.93 24.55 3.80
N TYR A 37 6.22 23.51 3.35
CA TYR A 37 6.61 22.79 2.14
C TYR A 37 6.49 23.66 0.88
N ALA A 38 5.48 24.52 0.79
CA ALA A 38 5.32 25.47 -0.30
C ALA A 38 6.46 26.51 -0.34
N ASP A 39 6.88 27.05 0.82
CA ASP A 39 8.04 27.92 0.95
C ASP A 39 9.30 27.23 0.41
N TRP A 40 9.53 25.98 0.84
CA TRP A 40 10.67 25.19 0.39
C TRP A 40 10.66 24.95 -1.12
N LEU A 41 9.51 24.61 -1.71
CA LEU A 41 9.38 24.44 -3.16
C LEU A 41 9.71 25.74 -3.91
N GLU A 42 9.23 26.89 -3.42
CA GLU A 42 9.51 28.21 -4.01
C GLU A 42 10.99 28.59 -3.92
N GLU A 43 11.66 28.29 -2.80
CA GLU A 43 13.12 28.46 -2.65
C GLU A 43 13.91 27.64 -3.69
N HIS A 44 13.33 26.53 -4.15
CA HIS A 44 13.88 25.67 -5.21
C HIS A 44 13.37 26.03 -6.61
N ASN A 45 12.64 27.15 -6.76
CA ASN A 45 12.01 27.60 -8.01
C ASN A 45 11.06 26.57 -8.63
N ASP A 46 10.39 25.78 -7.79
CA ASP A 46 9.45 24.75 -8.24
C ASP A 46 8.01 25.32 -8.32
N PRO A 47 7.31 25.16 -9.47
CA PRO A 47 5.97 25.72 -9.68
C PRO A 47 4.89 25.10 -8.78
N ARG A 48 5.18 23.97 -8.13
CA ARG A 48 4.26 23.31 -7.18
C ARG A 48 4.03 24.15 -5.91
N GLY A 49 4.98 25.00 -5.53
CA GLY A 49 4.88 25.84 -4.33
C GLY A 49 3.66 26.79 -4.36
N PRO A 50 3.54 27.66 -5.38
CA PRO A 50 2.37 28.53 -5.53
C PRO A 50 1.04 27.77 -5.60
N VAL A 51 1.01 26.63 -6.31
CA VAL A 51 -0.17 25.76 -6.39
C VAL A 51 -0.56 25.24 -5.01
N LEU A 52 0.41 24.79 -4.20
CA LEU A 52 0.15 24.27 -2.86
C LEU A 52 -0.42 25.37 -1.94
N ARG A 53 0.03 26.63 -2.08
CA ARG A 53 -0.57 27.75 -1.33
C ARG A 53 -1.98 28.06 -1.78
N GLU A 54 -2.22 28.05 -3.09
CA GLU A 54 -3.56 28.24 -3.64
C GLU A 54 -4.51 27.15 -3.15
N PHE A 55 -4.04 25.89 -3.13
CA PHE A 55 -4.77 24.78 -2.55
C PHE A 55 -5.12 25.03 -1.07
N VAL A 56 -4.15 25.40 -0.23
CA VAL A 56 -4.41 25.69 1.19
C VAL A 56 -5.46 26.80 1.36
N ARG A 57 -5.36 27.89 0.59
CA ARG A 57 -6.36 28.98 0.62
C ARG A 57 -7.74 28.50 0.17
N ALA A 58 -7.80 27.71 -0.91
CA ALA A 58 -9.04 27.16 -1.43
C ALA A 58 -9.75 26.24 -0.45
N VAL A 59 -9.00 25.47 0.35
CA VAL A 59 -9.54 24.63 1.43
C VAL A 59 -10.06 25.48 2.59
N GLN A 60 -9.32 26.51 2.99
CA GLN A 60 -9.71 27.39 4.11
C GLN A 60 -10.94 28.25 3.80
N ASP A 61 -11.00 28.80 2.59
CA ASP A 61 -12.01 29.78 2.20
C ASP A 61 -13.21 29.16 1.47
N GLY A 62 -13.15 27.85 1.16
CA GLY A 62 -14.19 27.16 0.38
C GLY A 62 -14.22 27.53 -1.11
N HIS A 63 -13.12 28.04 -1.65
CA HIS A 63 -12.98 28.35 -3.09
C HIS A 63 -12.72 27.08 -3.92
N PRO A 64 -12.93 27.13 -5.26
CA PRO A 64 -12.51 26.05 -6.16
C PRO A 64 -11.03 25.68 -5.98
N LEU A 65 -10.73 24.38 -6.11
CA LEU A 65 -9.36 23.88 -6.02
C LEU A 65 -8.52 24.32 -7.25
N PRO A 66 -7.20 24.52 -7.09
CA PRO A 66 -6.34 24.89 -8.21
C PRO A 66 -6.29 23.79 -9.28
N ALA A 67 -6.02 24.19 -10.52
CA ALA A 67 -5.78 23.27 -11.61
C ALA A 67 -4.49 22.45 -11.37
N THR A 68 -4.52 21.19 -11.76
CA THR A 68 -3.40 20.23 -11.58
C THR A 68 -2.70 19.89 -12.88
N ASP A 69 -2.96 20.62 -13.96
CA ASP A 69 -2.40 20.35 -15.28
C ASP A 69 -0.86 20.39 -15.26
N GLY A 70 -0.23 19.32 -15.75
CA GLY A 70 1.22 19.19 -15.79
C GLY A 70 1.89 18.90 -14.45
N LEU A 71 1.13 18.69 -13.38
CA LEU A 71 1.65 18.25 -12.09
C LEU A 71 1.75 16.73 -12.01
N LEU A 72 2.70 16.27 -11.21
CA LEU A 72 2.88 14.85 -10.86
C LEU A 72 1.65 14.36 -10.09
N ALA A 73 1.01 13.28 -10.54
CA ALA A 73 -0.17 12.72 -9.92
C ALA A 73 0.14 12.20 -8.51
N GLY A 74 1.30 11.54 -8.32
CA GLY A 74 1.75 11.10 -7.01
C GLY A 74 1.90 12.26 -6.02
N TRP A 75 2.39 13.41 -6.49
CA TRP A 75 2.49 14.62 -5.65
C TRP A 75 1.11 15.16 -5.28
N CYS A 76 0.18 15.22 -6.24
CA CYS A 76 -1.19 15.68 -6.00
C CYS A 76 -1.95 14.79 -4.99
N GLU A 77 -1.69 13.48 -5.00
CA GLU A 77 -2.19 12.56 -3.97
C GLU A 77 -1.54 12.87 -2.62
N MET A 78 -0.20 12.89 -2.53
CA MET A 78 0.53 13.02 -1.26
C MET A 78 0.35 14.36 -0.55
N VAL A 79 0.02 15.45 -1.24
CA VAL A 79 -0.33 16.72 -0.57
C VAL A 79 -1.81 16.80 -0.15
N GLY A 80 -2.60 15.76 -0.45
CA GLY A 80 -4.01 15.65 -0.10
C GLY A 80 -4.97 16.35 -1.07
N LEU A 81 -4.47 16.92 -2.17
CA LEU A 81 -5.29 17.68 -3.12
C LEU A 81 -6.38 16.79 -3.74
N ARG A 82 -6.00 15.61 -4.24
CA ARG A 82 -6.94 14.64 -4.82
C ARG A 82 -7.95 14.10 -3.81
N LEU A 83 -7.53 13.95 -2.55
CA LEU A 83 -8.45 13.52 -1.51
C LEU A 83 -9.52 14.60 -1.23
N VAL A 84 -9.12 15.88 -1.11
CA VAL A 84 -10.08 16.97 -0.92
C VAL A 84 -11.01 17.13 -2.14
N GLU A 85 -10.50 16.96 -3.35
CA GLU A 85 -11.31 16.95 -4.57
C GLU A 85 -12.43 15.92 -4.49
N ARG A 86 -12.11 14.66 -4.17
CA ARG A 86 -13.10 13.59 -4.03
C ARG A 86 -14.05 13.83 -2.85
N VAL A 87 -13.55 14.36 -1.72
CA VAL A 87 -14.40 14.71 -0.57
C VAL A 87 -15.46 15.74 -0.96
N ARG A 88 -15.12 16.72 -1.80
CA ARG A 88 -16.09 17.69 -2.34
C ARG A 88 -17.03 17.06 -3.35
N GLU A 89 -16.51 16.24 -4.25
CA GLU A 89 -17.30 15.54 -5.29
C GLU A 89 -18.42 14.68 -4.68
N PHE A 90 -18.13 14.00 -3.57
CA PHE A 90 -19.10 13.13 -2.88
C PHE A 90 -19.87 13.83 -1.74
N ASP A 91 -19.82 15.17 -1.64
CA ASP A 91 -20.53 15.95 -0.61
C ASP A 91 -20.21 15.51 0.85
N LEU A 92 -18.92 15.30 1.13
CA LEU A 92 -18.39 14.86 2.44
C LEU A 92 -17.56 15.94 3.16
N GLU A 93 -17.65 17.21 2.73
CA GLU A 93 -16.89 18.34 3.31
C GLU A 93 -16.95 18.42 4.86
N PRO A 94 -18.09 18.12 5.55
CA PRO A 94 -18.13 18.11 7.01
C PRO A 94 -17.15 17.14 7.69
N TYR A 95 -16.69 16.12 6.98
CA TYR A 95 -15.77 15.09 7.48
C TYR A 95 -14.32 15.32 7.02
N ARG A 96 -14.07 16.32 6.16
CA ARG A 96 -12.79 16.54 5.47
C ARG A 96 -11.58 16.46 6.38
N ASP A 97 -11.54 17.21 7.48
CA ASP A 97 -10.36 17.29 8.34
C ASP A 97 -10.08 15.96 9.05
N ARG A 98 -11.13 15.21 9.42
CA ARG A 98 -11.00 13.87 10.01
C ARG A 98 -10.51 12.87 8.97
N LEU A 99 -11.02 12.93 7.74
CA LEU A 99 -10.57 12.09 6.63
C LEU A 99 -9.10 12.39 6.26
N LEU A 100 -8.70 13.66 6.23
CA LEU A 100 -7.31 14.05 6.02
C LEU A 100 -6.40 13.55 7.15
N ALA A 101 -6.84 13.64 8.40
CA ALA A 101 -6.07 13.13 9.55
C ALA A 101 -5.96 11.60 9.57
N LEU A 102 -6.92 10.89 8.97
CA LEU A 102 -6.92 9.43 8.86
C LEU A 102 -6.25 8.93 7.59
N ALA A 103 -6.06 9.77 6.57
CA ALA A 103 -5.46 9.32 5.32
C ALA A 103 -4.02 8.84 5.50
N ARG A 104 -3.71 7.66 4.94
CA ARG A 104 -2.36 7.06 5.02
C ARG A 104 -1.83 6.77 3.62
N PRO A 105 -0.51 6.87 3.38
CA PRO A 105 0.07 6.41 2.12
C PRO A 105 -0.22 4.93 1.84
N VAL A 106 -0.50 4.64 0.59
CA VAL A 106 -0.61 3.28 0.05
C VAL A 106 0.13 3.22 -1.28
N LEU A 107 0.80 2.09 -1.55
CA LEU A 107 1.37 1.83 -2.87
C LEU A 107 0.48 0.83 -3.59
N GLU A 108 -0.16 1.29 -4.65
CA GLU A 108 -1.03 0.50 -5.50
C GLU A 108 -0.20 -0.25 -6.55
N LEU A 109 -0.39 -1.57 -6.65
CA LEU A 109 0.23 -2.38 -7.71
C LEU A 109 -0.74 -2.45 -8.90
N ASN A 110 -0.42 -1.69 -9.94
CA ASN A 110 -1.19 -1.51 -11.16
C ASN A 110 -0.61 -2.26 -12.35
N ASP A 111 -1.37 -2.31 -13.44
CA ASP A 111 -0.95 -2.86 -14.74
C ASP A 111 -0.32 -4.25 -14.65
N VAL A 112 -0.85 -5.08 -13.74
CA VAL A 112 -0.33 -6.44 -13.50
C VAL A 112 -0.41 -7.23 -14.80
N THR A 113 0.75 -7.61 -15.33
CA THR A 113 0.88 -8.26 -16.63
C THR A 113 1.76 -9.49 -16.51
N LEU A 114 1.26 -10.63 -16.99
CA LEU A 114 2.03 -11.87 -17.03
C LEU A 114 3.23 -11.73 -17.98
N VAL A 115 4.39 -12.18 -17.53
CA VAL A 115 5.65 -12.10 -18.28
C VAL A 115 6.39 -13.42 -18.15
N ASP A 116 7.07 -13.83 -19.22
CA ASP A 116 8.00 -14.96 -19.16
C ASP A 116 9.05 -14.71 -18.07
N GLU A 117 9.11 -15.60 -17.08
CA GLU A 117 9.97 -15.41 -15.92
C GLU A 117 11.46 -15.26 -16.29
N THR A 118 11.88 -15.86 -17.40
CA THR A 118 13.27 -15.79 -17.89
C THR A 118 13.71 -14.37 -18.24
N LEU A 119 12.77 -13.44 -18.45
CA LEU A 119 13.03 -12.04 -18.74
C LEU A 119 13.34 -11.21 -17.49
N PHE A 120 13.02 -11.71 -16.30
CA PHE A 120 13.37 -11.03 -15.07
C PHE A 120 14.85 -11.24 -14.74
N PRO A 121 15.58 -10.22 -14.27
CA PRO A 121 16.81 -10.43 -13.52
C PRO A 121 16.52 -11.04 -12.13
N PRO A 122 17.42 -11.83 -11.52
CA PRO A 122 17.27 -12.21 -10.12
C PRO A 122 17.18 -10.99 -9.19
N GLY A 123 16.26 -11.03 -8.24
CA GLY A 123 16.09 -9.97 -7.23
C GLY A 123 15.35 -8.72 -7.72
N CYS A 124 14.54 -8.82 -8.77
CA CYS A 124 13.65 -7.73 -9.17
C CYS A 124 12.30 -7.80 -8.43
N SER A 125 11.60 -6.67 -8.38
CA SER A 125 10.19 -6.61 -7.98
C SER A 125 9.30 -7.41 -8.95
N LYS A 126 8.46 -8.31 -8.44
CA LYS A 126 7.50 -9.12 -9.22
C LYS A 126 6.43 -9.79 -8.36
N LEU A 127 5.34 -10.20 -9.00
CA LEU A 127 4.33 -11.10 -8.43
C LEU A 127 4.48 -12.51 -9.04
N GLY A 128 4.30 -13.55 -8.24
CA GLY A 128 4.37 -14.95 -8.64
C GLY A 128 5.72 -15.41 -9.21
N GLY A 129 5.75 -16.62 -9.78
CA GLY A 129 6.96 -17.28 -10.25
C GLY A 129 7.78 -17.92 -9.13
N ARG A 130 9.11 -17.85 -9.25
CA ARG A 130 10.10 -18.40 -8.32
C ARG A 130 10.84 -17.30 -7.56
N PRO A 131 11.02 -17.41 -6.24
CA PRO A 131 11.78 -16.42 -5.47
C PRO A 131 13.25 -16.44 -5.87
N ALA A 132 13.89 -15.27 -5.82
CA ALA A 132 15.36 -15.18 -5.78
C ALA A 132 15.80 -14.96 -4.32
N LEU A 133 16.45 -15.94 -3.70
CA LEU A 133 16.94 -15.84 -2.31
C LEU A 133 18.48 -15.97 -2.29
N PRO A 134 19.15 -15.65 -1.16
CA PRO A 134 20.58 -15.88 -1.01
C PRO A 134 20.96 -17.31 -1.39
N ARG A 135 22.10 -17.47 -2.07
CA ARG A 135 22.63 -18.78 -2.43
C ARG A 135 22.70 -19.72 -1.21
N GLY A 136 22.12 -20.91 -1.35
CA GLY A 136 22.05 -21.91 -0.28
C GLY A 136 20.92 -21.68 0.73
N ALA A 137 20.02 -20.71 0.50
CA ALA A 137 18.81 -20.57 1.28
C ALA A 137 17.92 -21.80 1.12
N GLU A 138 17.22 -22.19 2.19
CA GLU A 138 16.22 -23.24 2.13
C GLU A 138 14.85 -22.66 1.71
N TRP A 139 14.04 -23.48 1.06
CA TRP A 139 12.66 -23.10 0.75
C TRP A 139 11.86 -22.89 2.05
N PRO A 140 11.11 -21.79 2.23
CA PRO A 140 10.38 -21.54 3.47
C PRO A 140 9.30 -22.60 3.74
N ARG A 141 9.28 -23.14 4.97
CA ARG A 141 8.34 -24.19 5.39
C ARG A 141 7.69 -23.83 6.72
N SER A 142 6.51 -24.39 6.97
CA SER A 142 5.94 -24.52 8.30
C SER A 142 5.86 -26.01 8.69
N ASP A 143 5.31 -26.30 9.86
CA ASP A 143 5.07 -27.68 10.33
C ASP A 143 4.18 -28.51 9.38
N ARG A 144 3.46 -27.85 8.46
CA ARG A 144 2.61 -28.52 7.44
C ARG A 144 3.29 -28.82 6.12
N GLY A 145 4.46 -28.23 5.86
CA GLY A 145 5.15 -28.36 4.58
C GLY A 145 5.58 -27.03 3.98
N PRO A 146 5.95 -27.03 2.69
CA PRO A 146 6.46 -25.84 2.01
C PRO A 146 5.39 -24.77 1.82
N LEU A 147 5.79 -23.50 1.90
CA LEU A 147 4.91 -22.36 1.67
C LEU A 147 4.94 -21.96 0.18
N LYS A 148 3.81 -21.49 -0.35
CA LYS A 148 3.75 -20.91 -1.70
C LYS A 148 4.37 -19.52 -1.71
N PHE A 149 5.17 -19.23 -2.74
CA PHE A 149 5.69 -17.89 -3.00
C PHE A 149 4.66 -17.01 -3.72
N PHE A 150 4.47 -15.78 -3.23
CA PHE A 150 3.50 -14.82 -3.77
C PHE A 150 4.17 -13.63 -4.44
N ALA A 151 5.15 -13.01 -3.81
CA ALA A 151 5.75 -11.80 -4.37
C ALA A 151 7.16 -11.55 -3.85
N GLN A 152 7.92 -10.79 -4.62
CA GLN A 152 9.21 -10.26 -4.23
C GLN A 152 9.30 -8.79 -4.60
N PHE A 153 9.90 -7.98 -3.74
CA PHE A 153 10.06 -6.54 -3.94
C PHE A 153 11.52 -6.15 -3.72
N ASP A 154 12.11 -5.46 -4.70
CA ASP A 154 13.36 -4.73 -4.51
C ASP A 154 13.04 -3.43 -3.79
N LEU A 155 13.51 -3.31 -2.55
CA LEU A 155 13.22 -2.14 -1.71
C LEU A 155 13.80 -0.85 -2.29
N ALA A 156 14.82 -0.93 -3.15
CA ALA A 156 15.32 0.23 -3.86
C ALA A 156 14.30 0.79 -4.88
N ASP A 157 13.37 -0.04 -5.37
CA ASP A 157 12.26 0.42 -6.22
C ASP A 157 11.17 1.13 -5.41
N LEU A 158 10.97 0.75 -4.14
CA LEU A 158 9.99 1.35 -3.24
C LEU A 158 10.51 2.63 -2.57
N HIS A 159 11.84 2.67 -2.34
CA HIS A 159 12.68 3.77 -1.87
C HIS A 159 12.14 5.19 -2.17
N PRO A 160 11.93 5.51 -3.46
CA PRO A 160 11.55 6.86 -3.89
C PRO A 160 10.16 7.30 -3.44
N THR A 161 9.28 6.36 -3.10
CA THR A 161 7.88 6.64 -2.72
C THR A 161 7.78 7.01 -1.25
N THR A 162 6.78 7.81 -0.90
CA THR A 162 6.48 8.18 0.49
C THR A 162 6.08 6.95 1.31
N GLY A 163 5.26 6.07 0.73
CA GLY A 163 4.82 4.82 1.37
C GLY A 163 5.94 3.80 1.57
N GLY A 164 6.96 3.78 0.70
CA GLY A 164 8.14 2.91 0.85
C GLY A 164 9.14 3.40 1.90
N ARG A 165 9.02 4.67 2.33
CA ARG A 165 9.74 5.37 3.42
C ARG A 165 10.15 4.50 4.62
N PRO A 166 9.16 3.83 5.24
CA PRO A 166 9.37 3.06 6.46
C PRO A 166 10.21 1.79 6.26
N LEU A 167 10.36 1.31 5.02
CA LEU A 167 11.13 0.10 4.72
C LEU A 167 12.64 0.39 4.71
N PRO A 168 13.48 -0.65 4.89
CA PRO A 168 14.90 -0.52 4.61
C PRO A 168 15.14 0.03 3.19
N ALA A 169 16.13 0.92 3.03
CA ALA A 169 16.36 1.62 1.76
C ALA A 169 16.79 0.70 0.58
N ALA A 170 17.24 -0.52 0.88
CA ALA A 170 17.67 -1.50 -0.10
C ALA A 170 17.57 -2.91 0.48
N GLY A 171 17.59 -3.91 -0.40
CA GLY A 171 17.40 -5.32 -0.08
C GLY A 171 16.13 -5.86 -0.72
N LEU A 172 15.81 -7.11 -0.45
CA LEU A 172 14.64 -7.78 -1.03
C LEU A 172 13.70 -8.22 0.08
N LEU A 173 12.40 -7.99 -0.11
CA LEU A 173 11.35 -8.65 0.64
C LEU A 173 10.73 -9.74 -0.21
N SER A 174 10.66 -10.96 0.31
CA SER A 174 10.04 -12.11 -0.34
C SER A 174 8.93 -12.66 0.54
N PHE A 175 7.75 -12.86 -0.06
CA PHE A 175 6.52 -13.17 0.66
C PHE A 175 6.02 -14.58 0.35
N PHE A 176 5.74 -15.34 1.40
CA PHE A 176 5.31 -16.73 1.32
C PHE A 176 4.17 -17.02 2.30
N THR A 177 3.18 -17.82 1.88
CA THR A 177 2.13 -18.34 2.75
C THR A 177 1.46 -19.57 2.14
N TYR A 178 0.44 -20.13 2.80
CA TYR A 178 -0.47 -21.09 2.19
C TYR A 178 -1.59 -20.41 1.42
N GLN A 179 -1.94 -20.94 0.26
CA GLN A 179 -3.10 -20.41 -0.49
C GLN A 179 -4.42 -21.06 -0.05
N ASN A 180 -4.44 -22.39 0.09
CA ASN A 180 -5.68 -23.15 0.28
C ASN A 180 -5.77 -23.80 1.68
N ALA A 181 -5.14 -23.20 2.70
CA ALA A 181 -5.19 -23.75 4.05
C ALA A 181 -6.56 -23.49 4.71
N PRO A 182 -7.13 -24.45 5.45
CA PRO A 182 -8.29 -24.18 6.30
C PRO A 182 -7.98 -23.08 7.32
N GLU A 183 -8.95 -22.20 7.61
CA GLU A 183 -8.81 -21.02 8.50
C GLU A 183 -8.11 -21.34 9.84
N ASP A 184 -8.48 -22.43 10.49
CA ASP A 184 -8.03 -22.83 11.83
C ASP A 184 -6.59 -23.38 11.88
N GLN A 185 -5.90 -23.32 10.75
CA GLN A 185 -4.78 -24.21 10.46
C GLN A 185 -3.66 -23.55 9.65
N HIS A 186 -3.66 -22.23 9.53
CA HIS A 186 -2.57 -21.50 8.87
C HIS A 186 -1.25 -21.66 9.64
N GLY A 187 -0.18 -22.09 8.95
CA GLY A 187 1.20 -22.06 9.49
C GLY A 187 1.81 -20.65 9.57
N GLY A 188 0.99 -19.64 9.27
CA GLY A 188 1.28 -18.21 9.23
C GLY A 188 2.12 -17.80 8.02
N PRO A 189 2.09 -16.50 7.68
CA PRO A 189 2.91 -15.98 6.60
C PRO A 189 4.39 -16.06 6.96
N ARG A 190 5.25 -16.03 5.95
CA ARG A 190 6.68 -15.81 6.09
C ARG A 190 7.11 -14.69 5.15
N VAL A 191 7.72 -13.67 5.75
CA VAL A 191 8.36 -12.58 5.02
C VAL A 191 9.86 -12.68 5.25
N ILE A 192 10.61 -12.81 4.16
CA ILE A 192 12.08 -12.91 4.22
C ILE A 192 12.67 -11.60 3.74
N PHE A 193 13.37 -10.92 4.64
CA PHE A 193 14.24 -9.81 4.28
C PHE A 193 15.65 -10.32 3.94
N THR A 194 16.06 -10.05 2.71
CA THR A 194 17.42 -10.31 2.22
C THR A 194 18.19 -9.00 2.13
N PRO A 195 19.25 -8.79 2.93
CA PRO A 195 20.08 -7.60 2.83
C PRO A 195 20.72 -7.45 1.44
N PRO A 196 21.01 -6.21 1.00
CA PRO A 196 21.64 -5.97 -0.29
C PRO A 196 23.07 -6.55 -0.35
N GLY A 197 23.51 -6.94 -1.56
CA GLY A 197 24.90 -7.30 -1.84
C GLY A 197 25.24 -8.80 -1.77
N GLY A 198 24.30 -9.67 -1.44
CA GLY A 198 24.47 -11.12 -1.51
C GLY A 198 24.26 -11.69 -2.92
N ASP A 199 24.88 -12.85 -3.19
CA ASP A 199 24.59 -13.63 -4.40
C ASP A 199 23.20 -14.26 -4.29
N LEU A 200 22.35 -13.99 -5.28
CA LEU A 200 20.99 -14.49 -5.34
C LEU A 200 20.87 -15.63 -6.35
N GLU A 201 20.08 -16.64 -6.00
CA GLU A 201 19.70 -17.71 -6.91
C GLU A 201 18.18 -17.89 -6.93
N ARG A 202 17.65 -18.27 -8.10
CA ARG A 202 16.25 -18.69 -8.20
C ARG A 202 16.11 -20.06 -7.62
N LEU A 203 15.17 -20.23 -6.69
CA LEU A 203 14.83 -21.54 -6.17
C LEU A 203 13.65 -22.11 -6.93
N ASP A 204 13.81 -23.36 -7.35
CA ASP A 204 12.68 -24.14 -7.83
C ASP A 204 11.81 -24.56 -6.64
N PRO A 205 10.47 -24.55 -6.80
CA PRO A 205 9.56 -25.02 -5.77
C PRO A 205 9.87 -26.50 -5.47
N PRO A 206 9.80 -26.92 -4.20
CA PRO A 206 10.05 -28.31 -3.84
C PRO A 206 8.95 -29.22 -4.38
N ASP A 207 9.30 -30.49 -4.68
CA ASP A 207 8.37 -31.47 -5.27
C ASP A 207 7.13 -31.76 -4.41
N ASP A 208 7.21 -31.48 -3.10
CA ASP A 208 6.11 -31.66 -2.14
C ASP A 208 5.31 -30.38 -1.87
N LEU A 209 5.50 -29.32 -2.66
CA LEU A 209 4.55 -28.20 -2.76
C LEU A 209 3.40 -28.62 -3.68
N ASP A 210 2.42 -29.32 -3.11
CA ASP A 210 1.26 -29.84 -3.84
C ASP A 210 0.14 -28.80 -4.04
N GLU A 211 -0.96 -29.23 -4.63
CA GLU A 211 -2.10 -28.38 -4.95
C GLU A 211 -2.84 -27.83 -3.73
N ASP A 212 -2.81 -28.56 -2.62
CA ASP A 212 -3.47 -28.18 -1.36
C ASP A 212 -2.67 -27.09 -0.64
N LEU A 213 -1.35 -27.05 -0.83
CA LEU A 213 -0.50 -25.99 -0.28
C LEU A 213 -0.42 -24.76 -1.20
N GLY A 214 -0.67 -24.97 -2.50
CA GLY A 214 -0.78 -23.93 -3.51
C GLY A 214 0.25 -24.10 -4.62
N ARG A 215 -0.22 -24.15 -5.88
CA ARG A 215 0.68 -24.27 -7.05
C ARG A 215 1.49 -22.98 -7.27
N PRO A 216 2.76 -23.07 -7.69
CA PRO A 216 3.51 -21.93 -8.21
C PRO A 216 2.72 -21.23 -9.32
N GLY A 217 2.48 -19.93 -9.16
CA GLY A 217 1.78 -19.11 -10.16
C GLY A 217 2.73 -18.60 -11.23
N PRO A 218 2.21 -18.08 -12.37
CA PRO A 218 3.02 -17.39 -13.35
C PRO A 218 3.68 -16.13 -12.74
N ALA A 219 4.76 -15.67 -13.36
CA ALA A 219 5.39 -14.41 -12.98
C ALA A 219 4.68 -13.23 -13.67
N ALA A 220 4.56 -12.11 -12.96
CA ALA A 220 3.99 -10.88 -13.47
C ALA A 220 4.81 -9.65 -13.05
N THR A 221 4.83 -8.67 -13.94
CA THR A 221 5.29 -7.31 -13.65
C THR A 221 4.12 -6.42 -13.25
N PHE A 222 4.41 -5.28 -12.64
CA PHE A 222 3.43 -4.27 -12.26
C PHE A 222 4.04 -2.86 -12.32
N THR A 223 3.19 -1.85 -12.30
CA THR A 223 3.56 -0.45 -12.01
C THR A 223 3.12 -0.11 -10.59
N LEU A 224 3.83 0.81 -9.95
CA LEU A 224 3.51 1.35 -8.64
C LEU A 224 2.92 2.74 -8.78
N ARG A 225 1.79 2.96 -8.11
CA ARG A 225 1.21 4.29 -7.96
C ARG A 225 1.13 4.64 -6.48
N GLU A 226 1.67 5.81 -6.14
CA GLU A 226 1.45 6.42 -4.83
C GLU A 226 0.04 6.98 -4.76
N SER A 227 -0.68 6.61 -3.70
CA SER A 227 -2.01 7.12 -3.42
C SER A 227 -2.19 7.27 -1.90
N LEU A 228 -3.28 7.89 -1.50
CA LEU A 228 -3.73 7.88 -0.11
C LEU A 228 -4.84 6.86 0.03
N ASP A 229 -4.92 6.22 1.18
CA ASP A 229 -5.97 5.29 1.54
C ASP A 229 -6.75 5.80 2.76
N LEU A 230 -8.01 5.40 2.83
CA LEU A 230 -8.93 5.64 3.93
C LEU A 230 -9.45 4.30 4.46
N PRO A 231 -9.75 4.21 5.76
CA PRO A 231 -10.31 3.00 6.33
C PRO A 231 -11.72 2.72 5.79
N GLN A 232 -12.21 1.50 5.95
CA GLN A 232 -13.64 1.26 5.74
C GLN A 232 -14.49 1.89 6.85
N ALA A 233 -15.78 2.10 6.56
CA ALA A 233 -16.77 2.45 7.58
C ALA A 233 -17.10 1.19 8.39
N MET A 234 -16.30 0.97 9.43
CA MET A 234 -16.43 -0.11 10.41
C MET A 234 -15.74 0.32 11.71
N GLU A 235 -15.92 -0.42 12.79
CA GLU A 235 -15.24 -0.13 14.06
C GLU A 235 -13.72 -0.36 13.96
N PRO A 236 -12.87 0.53 14.52
CA PRO A 236 -13.19 1.76 15.26
C PRO A 236 -13.24 3.03 14.39
N TRP A 237 -13.23 2.88 13.06
CA TRP A 237 -13.08 3.98 12.12
C TRP A 237 -14.35 4.81 11.96
N GLU A 238 -15.54 4.21 12.08
CA GLU A 238 -16.80 4.98 12.04
C GLU A 238 -16.83 6.07 13.10
N GLU A 239 -16.47 5.74 14.34
CA GLU A 239 -16.37 6.69 15.46
C GLU A 239 -15.33 7.78 15.17
N ARG A 240 -14.15 7.40 14.64
CA ARG A 240 -13.04 8.33 14.37
C ARG A 240 -13.33 9.30 13.22
N ILE A 241 -14.01 8.82 12.17
CA ILE A 241 -14.55 9.68 11.11
C ILE A 241 -15.71 10.51 11.66
N GLY A 242 -16.40 9.98 12.68
CA GLY A 242 -17.59 10.54 13.31
C GLY A 242 -18.76 10.53 12.35
N LEU A 243 -18.97 9.39 11.68
CA LEU A 243 -20.12 9.12 10.83
C LEU A 243 -21.42 9.17 11.66
N PRO A 244 -22.59 9.45 11.04
CA PRO A 244 -23.84 9.54 11.78
C PRO A 244 -24.19 8.22 12.48
N ASP A 245 -24.70 8.30 13.71
CA ASP A 245 -25.17 7.15 14.50
C ASP A 245 -26.25 6.36 13.75
N GLU A 246 -26.45 5.08 14.11
CA GLU A 246 -27.44 4.20 13.48
C GLU A 246 -28.87 4.77 13.41
N ALA A 247 -29.27 5.58 14.39
CA ALA A 247 -30.59 6.19 14.47
C ALA A 247 -30.75 7.46 13.59
N ALA A 248 -29.67 7.98 13.02
CA ALA A 248 -29.70 9.19 12.22
C ALA A 248 -30.40 8.94 10.87
N ALA A 249 -31.35 9.83 10.52
CA ALA A 249 -32.18 9.67 9.32
C ALA A 249 -31.37 9.72 8.01
N ASP A 250 -30.23 10.42 8.02
CA ASP A 250 -29.33 10.61 6.88
C ASP A 250 -28.15 9.64 6.85
N ARG A 251 -28.00 8.74 7.84
CA ARG A 251 -26.84 7.83 7.95
C ARG A 251 -26.57 7.08 6.64
N TRP A 252 -27.58 6.44 6.07
CA TRP A 252 -27.42 5.64 4.85
C TRP A 252 -26.95 6.47 3.66
N GLU A 253 -27.39 7.72 3.56
CA GLU A 253 -26.94 8.63 2.50
C GLU A 253 -25.46 8.98 2.67
N VAL A 254 -25.04 9.30 3.89
CA VAL A 254 -23.63 9.59 4.21
C VAL A 254 -22.74 8.36 3.98
N LEU A 255 -23.17 7.18 4.43
CA LEU A 255 -22.44 5.93 4.21
C LEU A 255 -22.28 5.61 2.71
N ASN A 256 -23.34 5.78 1.91
CA ASN A 256 -23.27 5.54 0.47
C ASN A 256 -22.29 6.48 -0.23
N ARG A 257 -22.26 7.76 0.16
CA ARG A 257 -21.28 8.74 -0.33
C ARG A 257 -19.86 8.32 0.08
N TYR A 258 -19.69 7.87 1.33
CA TYR A 258 -18.40 7.41 1.83
C TYR A 258 -17.89 6.16 1.11
N TRP A 259 -18.75 5.16 0.88
CA TRP A 259 -18.39 3.99 0.08
C TRP A 259 -18.06 4.34 -1.38
N SER A 260 -18.78 5.30 -1.96
CA SER A 260 -18.49 5.81 -3.31
C SER A 260 -17.10 6.48 -3.35
N LEU A 261 -16.76 7.27 -2.33
CA LEU A 261 -15.42 7.84 -2.15
C LEU A 261 -14.35 6.74 -2.05
N LEU A 262 -14.55 5.72 -1.20
CA LEU A 262 -13.58 4.63 -1.03
C LEU A 262 -13.34 3.87 -2.34
N TRP A 263 -14.41 3.60 -3.09
CA TRP A 263 -14.33 2.92 -4.38
C TRP A 263 -13.61 3.76 -5.44
N ALA A 264 -13.87 5.07 -5.48
CA ALA A 264 -13.19 6.00 -6.37
C ALA A 264 -11.70 6.20 -6.02
N GLN A 265 -11.35 6.07 -4.74
CA GLN A 265 -9.97 6.27 -4.26
C GLN A 265 -9.06 5.10 -4.61
N ARG A 266 -9.54 3.85 -4.49
CA ARG A 266 -8.75 2.65 -4.71
C ARG A 266 -9.60 1.53 -5.31
N ALA A 267 -9.36 1.23 -6.59
CA ALA A 267 -9.99 0.14 -7.33
C ALA A 267 -9.04 -1.05 -7.58
N VAL A 268 -7.82 -1.01 -7.04
CA VAL A 268 -6.77 -2.00 -7.33
C VAL A 268 -6.86 -3.22 -6.41
N ALA A 269 -6.35 -4.34 -6.90
CA ALA A 269 -6.44 -5.64 -6.25
C ALA A 269 -5.34 -5.88 -5.20
N HIS A 270 -4.15 -5.33 -5.40
CA HIS A 270 -2.97 -5.62 -4.57
C HIS A 270 -2.32 -4.32 -4.12
N VAL A 271 -1.99 -4.21 -2.84
CA VAL A 271 -1.37 -2.99 -2.29
C VAL A 271 -0.31 -3.28 -1.23
N LEU A 272 0.68 -2.38 -1.13
CA LEU A 272 1.53 -2.27 0.06
C LEU A 272 1.00 -1.13 0.95
N PHE A 273 0.98 -1.37 2.27
CA PHE A 273 0.48 -0.43 3.27
C PHE A 273 -0.99 -0.03 3.07
N GLY A 274 -1.39 1.13 3.59
CA GLY A 274 -2.77 1.61 3.61
C GLY A 274 -3.62 0.96 4.71
N TYR A 275 -4.90 0.79 4.42
CA TYR A 275 -5.88 0.15 5.29
C TYR A 275 -6.33 -1.19 4.71
N ALA A 276 -6.60 -2.14 5.62
CA ALA A 276 -7.30 -3.36 5.27
C ALA A 276 -8.73 -2.99 4.83
N ARG A 277 -9.19 -3.65 3.76
CA ARG A 277 -10.55 -3.49 3.26
C ARG A 277 -11.23 -4.86 3.13
N PRO A 278 -11.48 -5.56 4.26
CA PRO A 278 -12.15 -6.85 4.23
C PRO A 278 -13.58 -6.71 3.69
N ARG A 279 -14.14 -7.80 3.14
CA ARG A 279 -15.52 -7.85 2.66
C ARG A 279 -16.45 -8.58 3.61
N HIS A 280 -15.91 -9.48 4.42
CA HIS A 280 -16.70 -10.39 5.26
C HIS A 280 -16.45 -10.21 6.76
N ILE A 281 -15.67 -9.20 7.15
CA ILE A 281 -15.35 -8.86 8.54
C ILE A 281 -16.00 -7.51 8.88
N ASP A 282 -16.77 -7.47 9.96
CA ASP A 282 -17.52 -6.28 10.40
C ASP A 282 -16.69 -5.29 11.25
N CYS A 283 -15.39 -5.56 11.43
CA CYS A 283 -14.45 -4.71 12.16
C CYS A 283 -13.07 -4.71 11.50
N ASP A 284 -12.22 -3.75 11.89
CA ASP A 284 -10.85 -3.69 11.42
C ASP A 284 -10.10 -4.99 11.79
N PRO A 285 -9.61 -5.78 10.80
CA PRO A 285 -8.92 -7.04 11.03
C PRO A 285 -7.50 -6.87 11.58
N ILE A 286 -7.04 -5.65 11.79
CA ILE A 286 -5.74 -5.39 12.37
C ILE A 286 -5.62 -5.99 13.79
N PRO A 287 -4.53 -6.72 14.12
CA PRO A 287 -4.43 -7.41 15.41
C PRO A 287 -4.44 -6.49 16.65
N GLY A 288 -4.01 -5.24 16.49
CA GLY A 288 -3.88 -4.29 17.58
C GLY A 288 -3.31 -2.94 17.12
N PRO A 289 -3.30 -1.92 17.99
CA PRO A 289 -2.89 -0.56 17.65
C PRO A 289 -1.39 -0.41 17.32
N GLU A 290 -0.56 -1.38 17.70
CA GLU A 290 0.87 -1.40 17.38
C GLU A 290 1.21 -2.11 16.07
N TRP A 291 0.19 -2.62 15.38
CA TRP A 291 0.31 -3.27 14.08
C TRP A 291 -0.06 -2.31 12.96
N GLU A 292 0.49 -2.57 11.79
CA GLU A 292 0.11 -1.91 10.54
C GLU A 292 0.07 -2.91 9.40
N GLN A 293 -0.74 -2.62 8.38
CA GLN A 293 -0.78 -3.43 7.16
C GLN A 293 0.56 -3.29 6.44
N LEU A 294 1.17 -4.43 6.11
CA LEU A 294 2.37 -4.50 5.28
C LEU A 294 1.98 -4.59 3.82
N ILE A 295 1.09 -5.53 3.48
CA ILE A 295 0.63 -5.78 2.11
C ILE A 295 -0.71 -6.50 2.14
N SER A 296 -1.51 -6.34 1.09
CA SER A 296 -2.68 -7.17 0.84
C SER A 296 -2.71 -7.69 -0.59
N PHE A 297 -3.18 -8.92 -0.74
CA PHE A 297 -3.42 -9.55 -2.02
C PHE A 297 -4.87 -9.96 -2.14
N LYS A 298 -5.46 -9.70 -3.30
CA LYS A 298 -6.80 -10.17 -3.64
C LYS A 298 -6.73 -11.41 -4.50
N SER A 299 -7.79 -12.22 -4.45
CA SER A 299 -7.99 -13.30 -5.41
C SER A 299 -7.80 -12.79 -6.85
N ASP A 300 -6.86 -13.41 -7.57
CA ASP A 300 -6.40 -12.99 -8.89
C ASP A 300 -6.26 -14.23 -9.78
N ARG A 301 -7.16 -14.33 -10.76
CA ARG A 301 -7.25 -15.49 -11.64
C ARG A 301 -5.99 -15.66 -12.49
N ASP A 302 -5.39 -14.56 -12.95
CA ASP A 302 -4.26 -14.62 -13.87
C ASP A 302 -2.99 -15.08 -13.12
N LEU A 303 -2.86 -14.71 -11.84
CA LEU A 303 -1.80 -15.19 -10.95
C LEU A 303 -2.10 -16.56 -10.31
N GLY A 304 -3.31 -17.10 -10.54
CA GLY A 304 -3.78 -18.34 -9.93
C GLY A 304 -3.95 -18.23 -8.41
N TRP A 305 -4.26 -17.04 -7.91
CA TRP A 305 -4.52 -16.75 -6.51
C TRP A 305 -6.02 -16.76 -6.25
N GLY A 306 -6.45 -17.41 -5.18
CA GLY A 306 -7.85 -17.54 -4.84
C GLY A 306 -8.01 -17.92 -3.39
N TRP A 307 -8.81 -17.11 -2.69
CA TRP A 307 -9.20 -17.30 -1.30
C TRP A 307 -10.73 -17.22 -1.25
N GLY A 308 -11.38 -18.31 -0.83
CA GLY A 308 -12.85 -18.38 -0.69
C GLY A 308 -13.65 -17.79 -1.86
N ASP A 309 -14.70 -17.04 -1.54
CA ASP A 309 -15.57 -16.32 -2.48
C ASP A 309 -14.92 -15.02 -3.01
N GLY A 310 -13.63 -15.09 -3.34
CA GLY A 310 -12.82 -14.02 -3.92
C GLY A 310 -12.16 -13.09 -2.89
N HIS A 311 -12.00 -13.56 -1.66
CA HIS A 311 -11.49 -12.85 -0.49
C HIS A 311 -10.10 -12.22 -0.74
N GLU A 312 -9.69 -11.41 0.24
CA GLU A 312 -8.41 -10.73 0.29
C GLU A 312 -7.59 -11.25 1.48
N LEU A 313 -6.30 -11.46 1.26
CA LEU A 313 -5.36 -11.82 2.30
C LEU A 313 -4.61 -10.56 2.74
N PHE A 314 -4.64 -10.28 4.04
CA PHE A 314 -3.99 -9.12 4.64
C PHE A 314 -2.81 -9.57 5.51
N TRP A 315 -1.64 -8.99 5.31
CA TRP A 315 -0.48 -9.20 6.19
C TRP A 315 -0.18 -7.98 7.02
N TYR A 316 0.14 -8.23 8.29
CA TYR A 316 0.45 -7.22 9.28
C TYR A 316 1.82 -7.43 9.89
N ILE A 317 2.43 -6.32 10.27
CA ILE A 317 3.72 -6.25 10.96
C ILE A 317 3.60 -5.24 12.10
N ARG A 318 4.36 -5.43 13.20
CA ARG A 318 4.45 -4.43 14.25
C ARG A 318 5.23 -3.21 13.73
N THR A 319 4.80 -2.01 14.10
CA THR A 319 5.47 -0.77 13.70
C THR A 319 6.94 -0.71 14.15
N GLU A 320 7.27 -1.33 15.29
CA GLU A 320 8.66 -1.39 15.76
C GLU A 320 9.54 -2.31 14.90
N ASP A 321 9.00 -3.47 14.50
CA ASP A 321 9.69 -4.47 13.69
C ASP A 321 9.93 -3.92 12.27
N LEU A 322 8.94 -3.23 11.68
CA LEU A 322 9.09 -2.55 10.39
C LEU A 322 10.26 -1.55 10.42
N LYS A 323 10.32 -0.70 11.46
CA LYS A 323 11.40 0.28 11.64
C LYS A 323 12.76 -0.37 11.88
N ALA A 324 12.78 -1.51 12.56
CA ALA A 324 14.00 -2.29 12.79
C ALA A 324 14.43 -3.12 11.57
N GLY A 325 13.61 -3.20 10.52
CA GLY A 325 13.84 -4.07 9.38
C GLY A 325 13.77 -5.56 9.73
N GLN A 326 12.97 -5.92 10.75
CA GLN A 326 12.74 -7.28 11.23
C GLN A 326 11.41 -7.77 10.68
N PHE A 327 11.43 -8.85 9.90
CA PHE A 327 10.24 -9.36 9.19
C PHE A 327 9.90 -10.81 9.54
N ASP A 328 10.54 -11.36 10.57
CA ASP A 328 10.32 -12.73 11.04
C ASP A 328 9.03 -12.90 11.84
N GLN A 329 8.46 -11.79 12.35
CA GLN A 329 7.19 -11.75 13.07
C GLN A 329 6.13 -10.99 12.26
N THR A 330 5.41 -11.72 11.41
CA THR A 330 4.26 -11.20 10.65
C THR A 330 3.05 -12.09 10.87
N VAL A 331 1.85 -11.52 10.82
CA VAL A 331 0.59 -12.25 10.93
C VAL A 331 -0.30 -11.99 9.73
N GLU A 332 -1.20 -12.92 9.44
CA GLU A 332 -2.14 -12.80 8.33
C GLU A 332 -3.58 -12.94 8.77
N THR A 333 -4.49 -12.36 8.00
CA THR A 333 -5.93 -12.53 8.15
C THR A 333 -6.55 -12.64 6.77
N ASP A 334 -7.41 -13.64 6.60
CA ASP A 334 -8.30 -13.78 5.44
C ASP A 334 -9.58 -12.97 5.71
N GLY A 335 -10.00 -12.12 4.78
CA GLY A 335 -11.16 -11.22 4.95
C GLY A 335 -11.87 -10.79 3.68
#